data_AF-A0A671TNB1-F1
#
_entry.id   AF-A0A671TNB1-F1
#
_cell.length_a   1.000
_cell.length_b   1.000
_cell.length_c   1.000
_cell.angle_alpha   90.00
_cell.angle_beta   90.00
_cell.angle_gamma   90.00
#
_symmetry.space_group_name_H-M   'P 1'
#
loop_
_entity.id
_entity.type
_entity.pdbx_description
1 polymer ?
#
loop_
_entity_poly.entity_id
_entity_poly.type
_entity_poly.pdbx_seq_one_letter_code
_entity_poly.pdbx_strand_id
1 'polypeptide(L)'
;MNASLFLVAVRRGCMQTFRRPQLVPPAASSMVQCCLQSTRPVAAARLPYRVKVSAGKRYAWCACGHSKKQPFCDGAHKTKAQGLMPLRFIPEKDCTVWLCGCKYTNNPPYCDGTHKQDFIVSAPLHEQTDS
;
A
#
# COMPACT_ATOMS: atom_id res chain seq x y z
N MET A 1 -79.77 -24.05 -41.11
CA MET A 1 -78.80 -25.15 -40.98
C MET A 1 -77.84 -24.72 -39.88
N ASN A 2 -78.14 -25.03 -38.62
CA ASN A 2 -77.58 -26.18 -37.86
C ASN A 2 -76.07 -26.27 -38.01
N ALA A 3 -75.25 -26.45 -36.99
CA ALA A 3 -75.34 -26.52 -35.54
C ALA A 3 -73.88 -26.79 -35.13
N SER A 4 -73.41 -26.35 -33.96
CA SER A 4 -72.49 -27.17 -33.14
C SER A 4 -72.19 -26.48 -31.82
N LEU A 5 -72.62 -27.16 -30.75
CA LEU A 5 -72.22 -26.99 -29.37
C LEU A 5 -70.71 -27.07 -29.22
N PHE A 6 -70.15 -26.28 -28.31
CA PHE A 6 -69.11 -26.77 -27.41
C PHE A 6 -69.33 -26.18 -26.01
N LEU A 7 -69.61 -27.06 -25.03
CA LEU A 7 -69.31 -26.82 -23.63
C LEU A 7 -67.80 -26.55 -23.47
N VAL A 8 -67.40 -25.82 -22.42
CA VAL A 8 -66.41 -26.28 -21.41
C VAL A 8 -66.06 -25.15 -20.41
N ALA A 9 -66.13 -25.54 -19.13
CA ALA A 9 -65.39 -25.06 -17.95
C ALA A 9 -65.49 -23.60 -17.47
N VAL A 10 -66.31 -23.42 -16.43
CA VAL A 10 -66.02 -22.48 -15.34
C VAL A 10 -64.90 -23.05 -14.48
N ARG A 11 -63.71 -22.43 -14.46
CA ARG A 11 -62.75 -22.57 -13.34
C ARG A 11 -61.82 -21.37 -13.17
N ARG A 12 -61.81 -20.90 -11.91
CA ARG A 12 -60.66 -20.46 -11.10
C ARG A 12 -60.03 -19.09 -11.36
N GLY A 13 -59.81 -18.37 -10.25
CA GLY A 13 -58.66 -17.47 -10.14
C GLY A 13 -58.87 -16.32 -9.16
N CYS A 14 -58.70 -16.60 -7.86
CA CYS A 14 -58.57 -15.58 -6.82
C CYS A 14 -57.46 -14.58 -7.19
N MET A 15 -57.76 -13.28 -7.06
CA MET A 15 -56.84 -12.17 -7.30
C MET A 15 -55.67 -12.23 -6.31
N GLN A 16 -54.56 -12.85 -6.71
CA GLN A 16 -53.32 -12.75 -5.96
C GLN A 16 -52.68 -11.41 -6.30
N THR A 17 -52.73 -10.50 -5.33
CA THR A 17 -51.95 -9.27 -5.31
C THR A 17 -50.48 -9.64 -5.45
N PHE A 18 -49.88 -9.37 -6.61
CA PHE A 18 -48.44 -9.41 -6.78
C PHE A 18 -47.82 -8.28 -5.94
N ARG A 19 -47.51 -8.56 -4.67
CA ARG A 19 -46.56 -7.75 -3.92
C ARG A 19 -45.19 -7.96 -4.55
N ARG A 20 -44.81 -7.02 -5.41
CA ARG A 20 -43.47 -6.88 -5.97
C ARG A 20 -42.47 -6.84 -4.80
N PRO A 21 -41.54 -7.80 -4.67
CA PRO A 21 -40.47 -7.69 -3.70
C PRO A 21 -39.66 -6.45 -4.07
N GLN A 22 -39.62 -5.45 -3.18
CA GLN A 22 -38.61 -4.41 -3.27
C GLN A 22 -37.27 -5.11 -3.11
N LEU A 23 -36.54 -5.21 -4.21
CA LEU A 23 -35.15 -5.62 -4.25
C LEU A 23 -34.39 -4.57 -3.44
N VAL A 24 -34.12 -4.86 -2.16
CA VAL A 24 -33.25 -4.01 -1.35
C VAL A 24 -31.88 -4.10 -2.01
N PRO A 25 -31.32 -2.99 -2.57
CA PRO A 25 -29.97 -3.05 -3.09
C PRO A 25 -29.06 -3.43 -1.91
N PRO A 26 -28.14 -4.40 -2.07
CA PRO A 26 -27.15 -4.63 -1.04
C PRO A 26 -26.40 -3.31 -0.89
N ALA A 27 -26.38 -2.78 0.33
CA ALA A 27 -25.46 -1.72 0.68
C ALA A 27 -24.08 -2.19 0.25
N ALA A 28 -23.54 -1.58 -0.81
CA ALA A 28 -22.16 -1.77 -1.20
C ALA A 28 -21.31 -1.19 -0.08
N SER A 29 -21.10 -2.01 0.94
CA SER A 29 -20.01 -1.89 1.89
C SER A 29 -18.74 -2.09 1.07
N SER A 30 -18.30 -1.04 0.38
CA SER A 30 -16.98 -1.01 -0.23
C SER A 30 -15.95 -0.79 0.88
N MET A 31 -15.79 -1.80 1.73
CA MET A 31 -14.58 -2.01 2.54
C MET A 31 -13.46 -2.61 1.68
N VAL A 32 -13.37 -2.23 0.41
CA VAL A 32 -12.43 -2.82 -0.57
C VAL A 32 -11.49 -1.75 -1.12
N GLN A 33 -11.02 -0.85 -0.26
CA GLN A 33 -9.96 0.10 -0.62
C GLN A 33 -8.79 0.04 0.39
N CYS A 34 -8.52 -1.12 1.00
CA CYS A 34 -7.41 -1.27 1.95
C CYS A 34 -6.18 -2.02 1.39
N CYS A 35 -6.26 -2.63 0.20
CA CYS A 35 -5.25 -3.62 -0.24
C CYS A 35 -4.20 -3.11 -1.25
N LEU A 36 -4.11 -1.81 -1.53
CA LEU A 36 -3.14 -1.25 -2.49
C LEU A 36 -1.86 -0.73 -1.82
N GLN A 37 -1.53 -1.21 -0.63
CA GLN A 37 -0.35 -0.75 0.12
C GLN A 37 0.85 -1.62 -0.22
N SER A 38 1.84 -1.02 -0.89
CA SER A 38 3.08 -1.67 -1.28
C SER A 38 3.86 -2.14 -0.04
N THR A 39 4.07 -3.45 0.06
CA THR A 39 5.01 -4.07 1.02
C THR A 39 6.47 -3.91 0.61
N ARG A 40 6.75 -3.34 -0.58
CA ARG A 40 8.09 -3.12 -1.10
C ARG A 40 8.57 -1.69 -0.82
N PRO A 41 9.83 -1.50 -0.41
CA PRO A 41 10.39 -0.17 -0.24
C PRO A 41 10.56 0.52 -1.59
N VAL A 42 10.62 1.85 -1.58
CA VAL A 42 10.99 2.65 -2.76
C VAL A 42 12.39 3.23 -2.60
N ALA A 43 13.14 3.34 -3.70
CA ALA A 43 14.45 3.98 -3.67
C ALA A 43 14.28 5.49 -3.47
N ALA A 44 14.77 5.99 -2.32
CA ALA A 44 14.75 7.42 -2.00
C ALA A 44 15.90 8.17 -2.69
N ALA A 45 17.04 7.49 -2.89
CA ALA A 45 18.19 8.00 -3.63
C ALA A 45 18.98 6.84 -4.26
N ARG A 46 19.71 7.14 -5.34
CA ARG A 46 20.64 6.21 -5.99
C ARG A 46 22.02 6.16 -5.31
N LEU A 47 22.28 7.07 -4.38
CA LEU A 47 23.54 7.17 -3.65
C LEU A 47 23.31 7.08 -2.13
N PRO A 48 24.32 6.63 -1.37
CA PRO A 48 24.24 6.61 0.08
C PRO A 48 24.34 8.00 0.69
N TYR A 49 23.78 8.15 1.89
CA TYR A 49 23.85 9.39 2.67
C TYR A 49 25.04 9.35 3.62
N ARG A 50 25.95 10.32 3.51
CA ARG A 50 27.05 10.51 4.45
C ARG A 50 26.54 11.25 5.69
N VAL A 51 26.58 10.61 6.86
CA VAL A 51 26.03 11.17 8.10
C VAL A 51 27.04 11.04 9.25
N LYS A 52 27.22 12.12 10.01
CA LYS A 52 27.90 12.08 11.31
C LYS A 52 26.93 11.56 12.37
N VAL A 53 27.29 10.46 13.02
CA VAL A 53 26.50 9.83 14.08
C VAL A 53 27.25 9.90 15.40
N SER A 54 26.50 10.02 16.49
CA SER A 54 27.05 10.14 17.85
C SER A 54 26.87 8.85 18.65
N ALA A 55 27.87 8.53 19.46
CA ALA A 55 27.86 7.40 20.38
C ALA A 55 26.64 7.45 21.31
N GLY A 56 25.98 6.30 21.52
CA GLY A 56 24.84 6.18 22.43
C GLY A 56 23.54 6.86 21.97
N LYS A 57 23.57 7.66 20.89
CA LYS A 57 22.38 8.32 20.36
C LYS A 57 21.53 7.35 19.54
N ARG A 58 20.22 7.35 19.78
CA ARG A 58 19.27 6.52 19.05
C ARG A 58 18.92 7.18 17.70
N TYR A 59 19.06 6.41 16.64
CA TYR A 59 18.64 6.80 15.28
C TYR A 59 17.59 5.83 14.76
N ALA A 60 16.73 6.31 13.87
CA ALA A 60 15.73 5.50 13.17
C ALA A 60 15.93 5.67 11.66
N TRP A 61 16.55 4.69 11.01
CA TRP A 61 16.75 4.68 9.57
C TRP A 61 15.43 4.39 8.84
N CYS A 62 15.15 5.17 7.79
CA CYS A 62 13.96 4.98 6.96
C CYS A 62 14.16 3.76 6.06
N ALA A 63 13.39 2.70 6.31
CA ALA A 63 13.37 1.49 5.48
C ALA A 63 12.42 1.59 4.28
N CYS A 64 11.36 2.41 4.35
CA CYS A 64 10.33 2.44 3.31
C CYS A 64 10.65 3.34 2.10
N GLY A 65 11.55 4.32 2.25
CA GLY A 65 11.90 5.28 1.19
C GLY A 65 11.03 6.55 1.12
N HIS A 66 9.88 6.59 1.79
CA HIS A 66 8.94 7.71 1.69
C HIS A 66 9.19 8.89 2.65
N SER A 67 10.22 8.83 3.50
CA SER A 67 10.54 9.92 4.42
C SER A 67 11.01 11.18 3.69
N LYS A 68 10.54 12.35 4.12
CA LYS A 68 11.07 13.66 3.71
C LYS A 68 12.36 14.04 4.46
N LYS A 69 12.71 13.31 5.53
CA LYS A 69 13.92 13.53 6.35
C LYS A 69 14.99 12.45 6.12
N GLN A 70 15.15 12.01 4.87
CA GLN A 70 16.15 10.99 4.54
C GLN A 70 17.55 11.35 5.08
N PRO A 71 18.33 10.37 5.57
CA PRO A 71 18.07 8.93 5.58
C PRO A 71 17.19 8.44 6.74
N PHE A 72 16.68 9.34 7.58
CA PHE A 72 15.96 9.00 8.81
C PHE A 72 14.45 8.95 8.63
N CYS A 73 13.77 8.25 9.52
CA CYS A 73 12.32 8.12 9.52
C CYS A 73 11.64 9.37 10.07
N ASP A 74 10.61 9.84 9.38
CA ASP A 74 9.73 10.96 9.77
C ASP A 74 8.29 10.51 10.09
N GLY A 75 7.98 9.23 9.92
CA GLY A 75 6.65 8.65 10.16
C GLY A 75 5.84 8.36 8.88
N ALA A 76 6.31 8.77 7.70
CA ALA A 76 5.60 8.56 6.44
C ALA A 76 5.28 7.08 6.13
N HIS A 77 6.04 6.14 6.70
CA HIS A 77 5.79 4.70 6.57
C HIS A 77 4.39 4.29 7.04
N LYS A 78 3.79 5.00 8.01
CA LYS A 78 2.46 4.65 8.53
C LYS A 78 1.35 4.78 7.50
N THR A 79 1.49 5.71 6.56
CA THR A 79 0.46 6.02 5.57
C THR A 79 0.85 5.58 4.16
N LYS A 80 2.14 5.67 3.78
CA LYS A 80 2.61 5.36 2.42
C LYS A 80 3.16 3.95 2.24
N ALA A 81 3.55 3.26 3.32
CA ALA A 81 4.18 1.95 3.26
C ALA A 81 3.85 1.12 4.50
N GLN A 82 2.56 0.79 4.65
CA GLN A 82 2.08 -0.03 5.75
C GLN A 82 2.77 -1.40 5.75
N GLY A 83 3.22 -1.83 6.93
CA GLY A 83 4.02 -3.05 7.09
C GLY A 83 5.53 -2.84 7.07
N LEU A 84 6.05 -1.72 6.56
CA LEU A 84 7.49 -1.40 6.61
C LEU A 84 7.83 -0.53 7.83
N MET A 85 8.65 -1.06 8.72
CA MET A 85 9.07 -0.37 9.95
C MET A 85 10.49 0.22 9.83
N PRO A 86 10.75 1.38 10.45
CA PRO A 86 12.09 1.94 10.50
C PRO A 86 13.03 1.10 11.37
N LEU A 87 14.28 0.94 10.92
CA LEU A 87 15.30 0.24 11.68
C LEU A 87 15.92 1.18 12.71
N ARG A 88 15.84 0.82 14.00
CA ARG A 88 16.49 1.57 15.08
C ARG A 88 17.91 1.06 15.31
N PHE A 89 18.87 1.97 15.42
CA PHE A 89 20.25 1.61 15.75
C PHE A 89 20.89 2.66 16.66
N ILE A 90 21.92 2.23 17.38
CA ILE A 90 22.70 3.05 18.32
C ILE A 90 24.18 2.86 17.97
N PRO A 91 24.88 3.89 17.47
CA PRO A 91 26.32 3.82 17.26
C PRO A 91 27.05 3.70 18.59
N GLU A 92 28.11 2.90 18.62
CA GLU A 92 28.98 2.76 19.81
C GLU A 92 29.98 3.92 19.93
N LYS A 93 30.33 4.55 18.82
CA LYS A 93 31.33 5.63 18.74
C LYS A 93 30.87 6.76 17.84
N ASP A 94 31.42 7.95 18.08
CA ASP A 94 31.25 9.09 17.19
C ASP A 94 31.99 8.82 15.88
N CYS A 95 31.24 8.72 14.77
CA CYS A 95 31.84 8.41 13.48
C CYS A 95 31.00 8.96 12.32
N THR A 96 31.62 9.00 11.14
CA THR A 96 30.90 9.27 9.89
C THR A 96 30.60 7.95 9.21
N VAL A 97 29.32 7.70 8.92
CA VAL A 97 28.85 6.47 8.29
C VAL A 97 28.12 6.78 6.98
N TRP A 98 28.03 5.76 6.12
CA TRP A 98 27.27 5.81 4.88
C TRP A 98 25.99 4.99 5.03
N LEU A 99 24.85 5.68 5.14
CA LEU A 99 23.55 5.04 5.29
C LEU A 99 22.91 4.79 3.92
N CYS A 100 22.20 3.66 3.81
CA CYS A 100 21.57 3.25 2.57
C CYS A 100 20.46 4.22 2.13
N GLY A 101 20.57 4.72 0.90
CA GLY A 101 19.55 5.56 0.26
C GLY A 101 18.57 4.79 -0.63
N CYS A 102 19.02 3.70 -1.26
CA CYS A 102 18.19 2.92 -2.19
C CYS A 102 17.17 2.01 -1.49
N LYS A 103 17.40 1.66 -0.21
CA LYS A 103 16.51 0.83 0.64
C LYS A 103 16.52 -0.68 0.33
N TYR A 104 17.45 -1.13 -0.51
CA TYR A 104 17.65 -2.54 -0.87
C TYR A 104 18.97 -3.11 -0.35
N THR A 105 19.63 -2.45 0.60
CA THR A 105 20.87 -2.98 1.17
C THR A 105 20.64 -4.31 1.90
N ASN A 106 21.60 -5.21 1.81
CA ASN A 106 21.65 -6.46 2.58
C ASN A 106 22.30 -6.26 3.96
N ASN A 107 22.84 -5.07 4.24
CA ASN A 107 23.47 -4.72 5.52
C ASN A 107 22.83 -3.46 6.14
N PRO A 108 21.53 -3.48 6.46
CA PRO A 108 20.85 -2.29 6.99
C PRO A 108 21.43 -1.91 8.36
N PRO A 109 21.59 -0.60 8.65
CA PRO A 109 21.17 0.57 7.87
C PRO A 109 22.23 1.07 6.87
N TYR A 110 23.36 0.38 6.74
CA TYR A 110 24.56 0.84 6.03
C TYR A 110 24.47 0.57 4.53
N CYS A 111 25.29 1.28 3.76
CA CYS A 111 25.45 1.01 2.35
C CYS A 111 26.42 -0.16 2.12
N ASP A 112 25.98 -1.15 1.34
CA ASP A 112 26.75 -2.32 0.89
C ASP A 112 27.10 -2.27 -0.60
N GLY A 113 26.69 -1.22 -1.32
CA GLY A 113 26.91 -1.07 -2.75
C GLY A 113 25.78 -1.58 -3.64
N THR A 114 24.73 -2.18 -3.08
CA THR A 114 23.52 -2.65 -3.81
C THR A 114 22.89 -1.55 -4.68
N HIS A 115 23.06 -0.27 -4.33
CA HIS A 115 22.59 0.86 -5.13
C HIS A 115 23.18 0.95 -6.56
N LYS A 116 24.26 0.22 -6.84
CA LYS A 116 24.90 0.15 -8.16
C LYS A 116 24.30 -0.92 -9.08
N GLN A 117 23.45 -1.80 -8.54
CA GLN A 117 22.84 -2.87 -9.33
C GLN A 117 21.80 -2.28 -10.30
N ASP A 118 21.69 -2.89 -11.49
CA ASP A 118 20.89 -2.35 -12.59
C ASP A 118 19.42 -2.13 -12.25
N PHE A 119 18.83 -3.02 -11.42
CA PHE A 119 17.43 -2.88 -10.99
C PHE A 119 17.20 -1.67 -10.08
N ILE A 120 18.24 -1.16 -9.40
CA ILE A 120 18.16 0.08 -8.63
C ILE A 120 18.40 1.29 -9.51
N VAL A 121 19.43 1.22 -10.37
CA VAL A 121 19.81 2.33 -11.25
C VAL A 121 18.70 2.64 -12.24
N SER A 122 17.99 1.61 -12.71
CA SER A 122 16.88 1.74 -13.66
C SER A 122 15.53 2.02 -12.99
N ALA A 123 15.44 1.92 -11.65
CA ALA A 123 14.18 2.16 -10.96
C ALA A 123 13.77 3.65 -11.04
N PRO A 124 12.47 3.93 -11.19
CA PRO A 124 11.93 5.27 -10.98
C PRO A 124 12.24 5.73 -9.56
N LEU A 125 12.88 6.90 -9.42
CA LEU A 125 13.07 7.49 -8.11
C LEU A 125 11.72 8.03 -7.62
N HIS A 126 11.45 7.85 -6.33
CA HIS A 126 10.25 8.45 -5.75
C HIS A 126 10.46 9.97 -5.70
N GLU A 127 9.96 10.65 -6.73
CA GLU A 127 9.97 12.10 -6.82
C GLU A 127 9.00 12.64 -5.76
N GLN A 128 9.55 13.39 -4.80
CA GLN A 128 8.75 14.06 -3.79
C GLN A 128 8.12 15.27 -4.49
N THR A 129 6.92 15.10 -5.04
CA THR A 129 6.12 16.24 -5.47
C THR A 129 5.74 17.04 -4.22
N ASP A 130 6.47 18.12 -3.98
CA ASP A 130 6.04 19.18 -3.08
C ASP A 130 5.00 20.02 -3.85
N SER A 131 3.75 19.95 -3.40
CA SER A 131 2.67 20.88 -3.71
C SER A 131 1.78 20.99 -2.48
#